data_AF-G2GXT3-F1
#
_entry.id   AF-G2GXT3-F1
#
_cell.length_a   1.000
_cell.length_b   1.000
_cell.length_c   1.000
_cell.angle_alpha   90.00
_cell.angle_beta   90.00
_cell.angle_gamma   90.00
#
_symmetry.space_group_name_H-M   'P 1'
#
loop_
_entity.id
_entity.type
_entity.pdbx_description
1 polymer ?
#
loop_
_entity_poly.entity_id
_entity_poly.type
_entity_poly.pdbx_seq_one_letter_code
_entity_poly.pdbx_strand_id
1 'polypeptide(L)'
;MLIKTIFALAHPQKNKPVYGLSQDSKGNFVLIELLTVTAGKLSQDEEATFINKMQEASSGMNFEALMANLHQQATIKISATES
;
A
#
# COMPACT_ATOMS: atom_id res chain seq x y z
N MET A 1 2.50 -4.21 -15.90
CA MET A 1 2.72 -5.45 -15.12
C MET A 1 4.18 -5.60 -14.71
N LEU A 2 5.13 -5.27 -15.61
CA LEU A 2 6.59 -5.28 -15.39
C LEU A 2 7.07 -4.85 -13.99
N ILE A 3 6.71 -3.64 -13.55
CA ILE A 3 7.15 -3.12 -12.24
C ILE A 3 6.73 -4.06 -11.10
N LYS A 4 5.47 -4.53 -11.10
CA LYS A 4 4.98 -5.47 -10.08
C LYS A 4 5.76 -6.78 -10.10
N THR A 5 6.08 -7.30 -11.29
CA THR A 5 6.89 -8.51 -11.44
C THR A 5 8.27 -8.32 -10.83
N ILE A 6 8.95 -7.19 -11.11
CA ILE A 6 10.29 -6.90 -10.57
C ILE A 6 10.27 -6.89 -9.04
N PHE A 7 9.29 -6.21 -8.42
CA PHE A 7 9.18 -6.14 -6.95
C PHE A 7 8.73 -7.45 -6.27
N ALA A 8 8.21 -8.41 -7.03
CA ALA A 8 7.86 -9.74 -6.52
C ALA A 8 9.01 -10.75 -6.60
N LEU A 9 10.12 -10.42 -7.29
CA LEU A 9 11.28 -11.30 -7.38
C LEU A 9 12.05 -11.34 -6.05
N ALA A 10 12.65 -12.49 -5.77
CA ALA A 10 13.56 -12.64 -4.65
C ALA A 10 14.77 -11.69 -4.79
N HIS A 11 15.34 -11.27 -3.66
CA HIS A 11 16.56 -10.47 -3.68
C HIS A 11 17.72 -11.28 -4.25
N PRO A 12 18.45 -10.76 -5.25
CA PRO A 12 19.60 -11.45 -5.83
C PRO A 12 20.74 -11.54 -4.81
N GLN A 13 21.49 -12.65 -4.89
CA GLN A 13 22.71 -12.83 -4.12
C GLN A 13 23.91 -12.32 -4.92
N LYS A 14 25.05 -12.11 -4.25
CA LYS A 14 26.28 -11.63 -4.91
C LYS A 14 26.64 -12.55 -6.08
N ASN A 15 26.78 -11.98 -7.28
CA ASN A 15 27.08 -12.68 -8.53
C ASN A 15 26.05 -13.77 -8.90
N LYS A 16 24.82 -13.69 -8.38
CA LYS A 16 23.75 -14.63 -8.65
C LYS A 16 22.45 -13.86 -8.95
N PRO A 17 22.20 -13.54 -10.23
CA PRO A 17 20.99 -12.82 -10.62
C PRO A 17 19.74 -13.66 -10.44
N VAL A 18 18.60 -12.98 -10.36
CA VAL A 18 17.27 -13.59 -10.31
C VAL A 18 16.52 -13.26 -11.58
N TYR A 19 15.87 -14.25 -12.18
CA TYR A 19 15.16 -14.07 -13.45
C TYR A 19 13.64 -14.03 -13.24
N GLY A 20 12.98 -13.24 -14.07
CA GLY A 20 11.52 -13.13 -14.10
C GLY A 20 10.98 -12.94 -15.50
N LEU A 21 9.70 -13.22 -15.68
CA LEU A 21 8.99 -13.00 -16.94
C LEU A 21 7.80 -12.08 -16.70
N SER A 22 7.69 -11.01 -17.48
CA SER A 22 6.51 -10.16 -17.52
C SER A 22 5.89 -10.19 -18.90
N GLN A 23 4.57 -10.15 -18.96
CA GLN A 23 3.82 -9.95 -20.19
C GLN A 23 3.04 -8.62 -20.10
N ASP A 24 3.02 -7.85 -21.20
CA ASP A 24 2.16 -6.68 -21.30
C ASP A 24 0.75 -7.05 -21.80
N SER A 25 -0.17 -6.08 -21.79
CA SER A 25 -1.55 -6.29 -22.24
C SER A 25 -1.69 -6.52 -23.76
N LYS A 26 -0.62 -6.27 -24.53
CA LYS A 26 -0.55 -6.51 -25.97
C LYS A 26 0.06 -7.89 -26.29
N GLY A 27 0.45 -8.65 -25.27
CA GLY A 27 1.02 -9.98 -25.40
C GLY A 27 2.55 -10.01 -25.54
N ASN A 28 3.24 -8.87 -25.46
CA ASN A 28 4.71 -8.83 -25.53
C ASN A 28 5.32 -9.38 -24.25
N PHE A 29 6.38 -10.19 -24.41
CA PHE A 29 7.12 -10.77 -23.29
C PHE A 29 8.40 -9.98 -23.02
N VAL A 30 8.68 -9.77 -21.74
CA VAL A 30 9.92 -9.17 -21.24
C VAL A 30 10.57 -10.17 -20.30
N LEU A 31 11.76 -10.64 -20.69
CA LEU A 31 12.66 -11.37 -19.82
C LEU A 31 13.42 -10.37 -18.94
N ILE A 32 13.42 -10.62 -17.64
CA ILE A 32 14.01 -9.76 -16.62
C ILE A 32 15.20 -10.49 -16.02
N GLU A 33 16.34 -9.81 -15.93
CA GLU A 33 17.50 -10.22 -15.15
C GLU A 33 17.74 -9.20 -14.03
N LEU A 34 17.42 -9.59 -12.80
CA LEU A 34 17.61 -8.75 -11.62
C LEU A 34 18.97 -9.02 -11.01
N LEU A 35 19.90 -8.08 -11.21
CA LEU A 35 21.31 -8.21 -10.80
C LEU A 35 21.52 -7.84 -9.33
N THR A 36 20.98 -6.71 -8.89
CA THR A 36 21.22 -6.14 -7.56
C THR A 36 20.02 -5.35 -7.06
N VAL A 37 19.75 -5.42 -5.76
CA VAL A 37 18.78 -4.56 -5.07
C VAL A 37 19.55 -3.75 -4.02
N THR A 38 19.39 -2.43 -4.06
CA THR A 38 19.99 -1.50 -3.09
C THR A 38 18.89 -0.79 -2.32
N ALA A 39 19.04 -0.68 -1.00
CA ALA A 39 18.13 0.12 -0.20
C ALA A 39 18.21 1.59 -0.65
N GLY A 40 17.07 2.14 -1.06
CA GLY A 40 16.92 3.58 -1.20
C GLY A 40 17.02 4.23 0.17
N LYS A 41 17.57 5.45 0.21
CA LYS A 41 17.46 6.31 1.40
C LYS A 41 16.37 7.32 1.13
N LEU A 42 15.46 7.47 2.07
CA LEU A 42 14.54 8.61 2.07
C LEU A 42 15.36 9.85 2.44
N SER A 43 15.21 10.93 1.68
CA SER A 43 15.62 12.25 2.14
C SER A 43 14.75 12.68 3.33
N GLN A 44 15.20 13.67 4.10
CA GLN A 44 14.49 14.14 5.28
C GLN A 44 13.06 14.66 4.95
N ASP A 45 12.90 15.28 3.78
CA ASP A 45 11.59 15.75 3.28
C ASP A 45 10.68 14.60 2.83
N GLU A 46 11.24 13.56 2.23
CA GLU A 46 10.49 12.36 1.84
C GLU A 46 10.07 11.53 3.06
N GLU A 47 10.90 11.50 4.11
CA GLU A 47 10.59 10.84 5.37
C GLU A 47 9.40 11.50 6.07
N ALA A 48 9.38 12.85 6.17
CA ALA A 48 8.25 13.59 6.70
C ALA A 48 6.96 13.34 5.88
N THR A 49 7.08 13.34 4.56
CA THR A 49 5.96 13.04 3.65
C THR A 49 5.44 11.61 3.83
N PHE A 50 6.34 10.64 4.02
CA PHE A 50 5.98 9.24 4.26
C PHE A 50 5.24 9.06 5.59
N ILE A 51 5.73 9.69 6.67
CA ILE A 51 5.09 9.68 7.99
C ILE A 51 3.68 10.27 7.90
N ASN A 52 3.51 11.42 7.24
CA ASN A 52 2.21 12.05 7.04
C ASN A 52 1.24 11.13 6.30
N LYS A 53 1.67 10.50 5.20
CA LYS A 53 0.84 9.54 4.44
C LYS A 53 0.47 8.30 5.25
N MET A 54 1.38 7.80 6.10
CA MET A 54 1.10 6.68 7.01
C MET A 54 0.04 7.07 8.06
N GLN A 55 0.10 8.31 8.56
CA GLN A 55 -0.86 8.84 9.53
C GLN A 55 -2.24 9.12 8.90
N GLU A 56 -2.29 9.63 7.67
CA GLU A 56 -3.51 9.75 6.88
C GLU A 56 -4.18 8.39 6.64
N ALA A 57 -3.40 7.38 6.26
CA ALA A 57 -3.90 6.02 6.07
C ALA A 57 -4.44 5.39 7.36
N SER A 58 -3.87 5.74 8.52
CA SER A 58 -4.31 5.25 9.84
C SER A 58 -5.53 6.00 10.37
N SER A 59 -5.76 7.24 9.93
CA SER A 59 -6.89 8.07 10.34
C SER A 59 -8.25 7.46 9.92
N GLY A 60 -8.29 6.69 8.83
CA GLY A 60 -9.50 6.00 8.39
C GLY A 60 -10.02 4.97 9.40
N MET A 61 -9.14 4.12 9.95
CA MET A 61 -9.53 3.10 10.94
C MET A 61 -9.95 3.72 12.28
N ASN A 62 -9.25 4.78 12.72
CA ASN A 62 -9.59 5.47 13.96
C ASN A 62 -10.90 6.26 13.85
N PHE A 63 -11.19 6.87 12.69
CA PHE A 63 -12.45 7.55 12.45
C PHE A 63 -13.64 6.58 12.47
N GLU A 64 -13.52 5.42 11.83
CA GLU A 64 -14.54 4.36 11.89
C GLU A 64 -14.74 3.84 13.32
N ALA A 65 -13.66 3.63 14.08
CA ALA A 65 -13.75 3.20 15.48
C ALA A 65 -14.42 4.26 16.37
N LEU A 66 -14.13 5.55 16.15
CA LEU A 66 -14.77 6.66 16.84
C LEU A 66 -16.25 6.79 16.45
N MET A 67 -16.60 6.67 15.16
CA MET A 67 -17.98 6.65 14.69
C MET A 67 -18.77 5.47 15.24
N ALA A 68 -18.18 4.27 15.25
CA ALA A 68 -18.80 3.08 15.82
C ALA A 68 -19.05 3.24 17.33
N ASN A 69 -18.08 3.78 18.08
CA ASN A 69 -18.24 4.06 19.50
C ASN A 69 -19.28 5.16 19.77
N LEU A 70 -19.26 6.26 18.99
CA LEU A 70 -20.23 7.34 19.13
C LEU A 70 -21.65 6.87 18.78
N HIS A 71 -21.82 6.04 17.75
CA HIS A 71 -23.09 5.41 17.41
C HIS A 71 -23.57 4.45 18.51
N GLN A 72 -22.68 3.64 19.09
CA GLN A 72 -23.03 2.71 20.17
C GLN A 72 -23.41 3.43 21.47
N GLN A 73 -22.79 4.58 21.77
CA GLN A 73 -23.06 5.37 22.97
C GLN A 73 -24.21 6.37 22.79
N ALA A 74 -24.59 6.69 21.54
CA ALA A 74 -25.75 7.52 21.26
C ALA A 74 -27.05 6.73 21.50
N THR A 75 -27.84 7.14 22.49
CA THR A 75 -29.24 6.72 22.59
C THR A 75 -30.04 7.45 21.51
N ILE A 76 -30.13 6.89 20.30
CA ILE A 76 -30.97 7.43 19.23
C ILE A 76 -32.43 7.11 19.55
N LYS A 77 -33.17 8.07 20.12
CA LYS A 77 -34.64 8.01 20.15
C LYS A 77 -35.18 8.39 18.77
N ILE A 78 -35.45 7.41 17.92
CA ILE A 78 -36.29 7.61 16.73
C ILE A 78 -37.74 7.60 17.20
N SER A 79 -38.27 8.76 17.59
CA SER A 79 -39.71 8.93 17.68
C SER A 79 -40.24 9.08 16.26
N ALA A 80 -40.71 7.97 15.68
CA ALA A 80 -41.61 8.00 14.54
C ALA A 80 -42.80 8.88 14.91
N THR A 81 -42.84 10.08 14.34
CA THR A 81 -43.99 10.96 14.41
C THR A 81 -44.54 11.02 12.98
N GLU A 82 -45.18 9.93 12.57
CA GLU A 82 -46.22 10.00 11.54
C GLU A 82 -47.54 10.26 12.28
N SER A 83 -48.04 11.48 12.14
CA SER A 83 -49.43 11.87 12.40
C SER A 83 -49.73 13.11 11.56
#